data_AF-A0A9D9ZIE6-F1
#
_entry.id   AF-A0A9D9ZIE6-F1
#
_cell.length_a   1.000
_cell.length_b   1.000
_cell.length_c   1.000
_cell.angle_alpha   90.00
_cell.angle_beta   90.00
_cell.angle_gamma   90.00
#
_symmetry.space_group_name_H-M   'P 1'
#
loop_
_entity.id
_entity.type
_entity.pdbx_description
1 polymer ?
#
loop_
_entity_poly.entity_id
_entity_poly.type
_entity_poly.pdbx_seq_one_letter_code
_entity_poly.pdbx_strand_id
1 'polypeptide(L)'
;MNFLEKYYDTFKRMNPKNTNLKLGILVITIIVMIFNGVGNFEFSWDMVISFGVFIISMTCHEVAHGYVAYKFGDDTAKNQGRITLNPIKHIDITGLLLPVLLLLSGAKFIIGWAKPVPVNFYRLKPQRLGLFCVAIAGIVVNLIMATSALIFIKNFNSVSGLALNVAIYFYIINLALAFFNLIPVTPLDGGRIIYSLSGNKIRQFYDKIEPYGILIVFLMVYSGVHLGIFQDILSFFISLIDKNGIILF
;
A
#
# COMPACT_ATOMS: atom_id res chain seq x y z
N MET A 1 -28.72 -3.11 -11.69
CA MET A 1 -27.99 -2.72 -10.46
C MET A 1 -26.92 -1.72 -10.87
N ASN A 2 -27.10 -0.46 -10.50
CA ASN A 2 -26.16 0.60 -10.89
C ASN A 2 -24.82 0.43 -10.15
N PHE A 3 -23.74 0.98 -10.71
CA PHE A 3 -22.38 0.88 -10.15
C PHE A 3 -22.32 1.25 -8.66
N LEU A 4 -23.05 2.31 -8.28
CA LEU A 4 -23.17 2.79 -6.89
C LEU A 4 -23.87 1.78 -5.97
N GLU A 5 -24.93 1.12 -6.44
CA GLU A 5 -25.62 0.07 -5.65
C GLU A 5 -24.69 -1.12 -5.42
N LYS A 6 -23.97 -1.55 -6.46
CA LYS A 6 -22.99 -2.64 -6.34
C LYS A 6 -21.88 -2.30 -5.33
N TYR A 7 -21.42 -1.05 -5.30
CA TYR A 7 -20.41 -0.62 -4.35
C TYR A 7 -20.95 -0.54 -2.93
N TYR A 8 -22.13 0.06 -2.75
CA TYR A 8 -22.83 0.13 -1.46
C TYR A 8 -23.06 -1.27 -0.89
N ASP A 9 -23.54 -2.22 -1.70
CA ASP A 9 -23.79 -3.59 -1.27
C ASP A 9 -22.52 -4.37 -0.93
N THR A 10 -21.42 -4.07 -1.62
CA THR A 10 -20.11 -4.68 -1.33
C THR A 10 -19.56 -4.09 -0.03
N PHE A 11 -19.61 -2.77 0.15
CA PHE A 11 -19.20 -2.09 1.37
C PHE A 11 -20.04 -2.54 2.57
N LYS A 12 -21.37 -2.65 2.41
CA LYS A 12 -22.30 -3.15 3.42
C LYS A 12 -22.02 -4.60 3.82
N ARG A 13 -21.67 -5.46 2.85
CA ARG A 13 -21.23 -6.84 3.13
C ARG A 13 -19.92 -6.90 3.91
N MET A 14 -18.95 -6.05 3.56
CA MET A 14 -17.66 -6.00 4.26
C MET A 14 -17.75 -5.31 5.63
N ASN A 15 -18.69 -4.36 5.80
CA ASN A 15 -18.89 -3.55 7.00
C ASN A 15 -20.35 -3.60 7.48
N PRO A 16 -20.85 -4.76 7.96
CA PRO A 16 -22.27 -4.94 8.27
C PRO A 16 -22.75 -4.14 9.48
N LYS A 17 -21.84 -3.76 10.40
CA LYS A 17 -22.14 -2.91 11.56
C LYS A 17 -21.89 -1.44 11.25
N ASN A 18 -22.89 -0.60 11.53
CA ASN A 18 -22.85 0.86 11.38
C ASN A 18 -22.42 1.32 9.96
N THR A 19 -22.85 0.57 8.94
CA THR A 19 -22.46 0.78 7.54
C THR A 19 -22.66 2.23 7.08
N ASN A 20 -23.85 2.79 7.32
CA ASN A 20 -24.21 4.13 6.87
C ASN A 20 -23.37 5.21 7.56
N LEU A 21 -23.08 5.06 8.85
CA LEU A 21 -22.22 5.98 9.60
C LEU A 21 -20.77 5.92 9.09
N LYS A 22 -20.23 4.71 8.88
CA LYS A 22 -18.88 4.52 8.34
C LYS A 22 -18.73 5.10 6.94
N LEU A 23 -19.74 4.88 6.08
CA LEU A 23 -19.81 5.47 4.74
C LEU A 23 -19.91 6.99 4.81
N GLY A 24 -20.75 7.53 5.70
CA GLY A 24 -20.89 8.98 5.91
C GLY A 24 -19.58 9.64 6.31
N ILE A 25 -18.87 9.08 7.30
CA ILE A 25 -17.55 9.58 7.71
C ILE A 25 -16.55 9.49 6.57
N LEU A 26 -16.49 8.35 5.85
CA LEU A 26 -15.59 8.17 4.72
C LEU A 26 -15.84 9.23 3.64
N VAL A 27 -17.11 9.46 3.26
CA VAL A 27 -17.50 10.43 2.24
C VAL A 27 -17.18 11.85 2.69
N ILE A 28 -17.45 12.22 3.95
CA ILE A 28 -17.13 13.55 4.48
C ILE A 28 -15.62 13.78 4.47
N THR A 29 -14.82 12.82 4.93
CA THR A 29 -13.35 12.93 4.92
C THR A 29 -12.82 13.09 3.49
N ILE A 30 -13.36 12.31 2.54
CA ILE A 30 -13.01 12.44 1.12
C ILE A 30 -13.34 13.84 0.59
N ILE A 31 -14.55 14.35 0.86
CA ILE A 31 -14.98 15.68 0.42
C ILE A 31 -14.05 16.75 0.98
N VAL A 32 -13.76 16.71 2.29
CA VAL A 32 -12.85 17.65 2.94
C VAL A 32 -11.44 17.59 2.33
N MET A 33 -10.92 16.40 2.01
CA MET A 33 -9.63 16.25 1.34
C MET A 33 -9.60 16.87 -0.07
N ILE A 34 -10.67 16.70 -0.85
CA ILE A 34 -10.82 17.33 -2.17
C ILE A 34 -10.83 18.85 -2.03
N PHE A 35 -11.70 19.38 -1.16
CA PHE A 35 -11.84 20.83 -0.98
C PHE A 35 -10.55 21.49 -0.47
N ASN A 36 -9.80 20.81 0.39
CA ASN A 36 -8.57 21.34 0.96
C ASN A 36 -7.37 21.34 0.00
N GLY A 37 -7.34 20.49 -1.05
CA GLY A 37 -6.16 20.43 -1.94
C GLY A 37 -6.40 20.68 -3.43
N VAL A 38 -7.64 20.64 -3.93
CA VAL A 38 -7.93 20.97 -5.34
C VAL A 38 -7.53 22.41 -5.71
N GLY A 39 -7.48 23.33 -4.75
CA GLY A 39 -7.06 24.72 -4.99
C GLY A 39 -5.59 24.91 -5.37
N ASN A 40 -4.71 23.93 -5.10
CA ASN A 40 -3.25 24.03 -5.30
C ASN A 40 -2.68 22.90 -6.19
N PHE A 41 -3.52 22.24 -6.98
CA PHE A 41 -3.08 21.10 -7.80
C PHE A 41 -2.31 21.57 -9.05
N GLU A 42 -1.00 21.36 -9.05
CA GLU A 42 -0.14 21.55 -10.22
C GLU A 42 0.27 20.19 -10.80
N PHE A 43 -0.07 19.97 -12.07
CA PHE A 43 0.32 18.75 -12.78
C PHE A 43 1.83 18.78 -13.08
N SER A 44 2.54 17.71 -12.72
CA SER A 44 3.98 17.54 -12.98
C SER A 44 4.30 16.21 -13.65
N TRP A 45 5.38 16.17 -14.43
CA TRP A 45 5.86 14.92 -15.03
C TRP A 45 6.31 13.89 -13.98
N ASP A 46 6.79 14.38 -12.84
CA ASP A 46 7.15 13.57 -11.67
C ASP A 46 5.96 12.81 -11.10
N MET A 47 4.76 13.41 -11.14
CA MET A 47 3.52 12.75 -10.75
C MET A 47 3.20 11.56 -11.66
N VAL A 48 3.44 11.69 -12.97
CA VAL A 48 3.21 10.60 -13.93
C VAL A 48 4.21 9.46 -13.70
N ILE A 49 5.49 9.80 -13.53
CA ILE A 49 6.55 8.82 -13.27
C ILE A 49 6.27 8.06 -11.96
N SER A 50 6.00 8.78 -10.88
CA SER A 50 5.69 8.19 -9.57
C SER A 50 4.45 7.30 -9.62
N PHE A 51 3.39 7.71 -10.32
CA PHE A 51 2.19 6.89 -10.47
C PHE A 51 2.46 5.59 -11.25
N GLY A 52 3.21 5.67 -12.35
CA GLY A 52 3.60 4.48 -13.13
C GLY A 52 4.44 3.50 -12.32
N VAL A 53 5.43 4.02 -11.59
CA VAL A 53 6.25 3.24 -10.65
C VAL A 53 5.39 2.61 -9.57
N PHE A 54 4.48 3.37 -8.95
CA PHE A 54 3.59 2.89 -7.91
C PHE A 54 2.76 1.67 -8.36
N ILE A 55 2.17 1.73 -9.55
CA ILE A 55 1.38 0.62 -10.10
C ILE A 55 2.23 -0.65 -10.24
N ILE A 56 3.46 -0.51 -10.76
CA ILE A 56 4.37 -1.64 -10.96
C ILE A 56 4.78 -2.21 -9.60
N SER A 57 5.23 -1.37 -8.68
CA SER A 57 5.68 -1.78 -7.35
C SER A 57 4.58 -2.48 -6.57
N MET A 58 3.37 -1.92 -6.57
CA MET A 58 2.21 -2.53 -5.94
C MET A 58 1.85 -3.87 -6.61
N THR A 59 1.89 -3.95 -7.94
CA THR A 59 1.60 -5.22 -8.66
C THR A 59 2.57 -6.32 -8.21
N CYS A 60 3.86 -6.01 -8.13
CA CYS A 60 4.88 -6.95 -7.63
C CYS A 60 4.62 -7.36 -6.18
N HIS A 61 4.24 -6.42 -5.32
CA HIS A 61 3.87 -6.66 -3.92
C HIS A 61 2.70 -7.66 -3.78
N GLU A 62 1.61 -7.42 -4.50
CA GLU A 62 0.41 -8.27 -4.49
C GLU A 62 0.68 -9.67 -5.08
N VAL A 63 1.47 -9.74 -6.15
CA VAL A 63 1.90 -11.01 -6.73
C VAL A 63 2.76 -11.80 -5.75
N ALA A 64 3.58 -11.14 -4.93
CA ALA A 64 4.37 -11.79 -3.89
C ALA A 64 3.47 -12.47 -2.85
N HIS A 65 2.43 -11.79 -2.37
CA HIS A 65 1.44 -12.40 -1.47
C HIS A 65 0.79 -13.63 -2.09
N GLY A 66 0.30 -13.51 -3.32
CA GLY A 66 -0.34 -14.63 -4.03
C GLY A 66 0.60 -15.81 -4.27
N TYR A 67 1.84 -15.53 -4.63
CA TYR A 67 2.85 -16.56 -4.88
C TYR A 67 3.22 -17.32 -3.59
N VAL A 68 3.44 -16.59 -2.50
CA VAL A 68 3.73 -17.22 -1.20
C VAL A 68 2.51 -17.98 -0.68
N ALA A 69 1.30 -17.43 -0.80
CA ALA A 69 0.07 -18.13 -0.42
C ALA A 69 -0.07 -19.47 -1.16
N TYR A 70 0.21 -19.48 -2.47
CA TYR A 70 0.25 -20.70 -3.29
C TYR A 70 1.28 -21.72 -2.79
N LYS A 71 2.49 -21.27 -2.42
CA LYS A 71 3.51 -22.16 -1.83
C LYS A 71 3.09 -22.75 -0.49
N PHE A 72 2.26 -22.05 0.27
CA PHE A 72 1.70 -22.51 1.54
C PHE A 72 0.37 -23.28 1.37
N GLY A 73 -0.06 -23.59 0.14
CA GLY A 73 -1.21 -24.45 -0.14
C GLY A 73 -2.52 -23.74 -0.47
N ASP A 74 -2.53 -22.40 -0.57
CA ASP A 74 -3.69 -21.64 -1.05
C ASP A 74 -3.59 -21.34 -2.55
N ASP A 75 -4.36 -22.07 -3.35
CA ASP A 75 -4.42 -21.94 -4.80
C ASP A 75 -5.44 -20.89 -5.29
N THR A 76 -6.12 -20.17 -4.40
CA THR A 76 -7.20 -19.21 -4.73
C THR A 76 -6.74 -18.16 -5.75
N ALA A 77 -5.62 -17.49 -5.48
CA ALA A 77 -5.04 -16.47 -6.36
C ALA A 77 -4.62 -17.03 -7.73
N LYS A 78 -4.06 -18.25 -7.74
CA LYS A 78 -3.62 -18.95 -8.94
C LYS A 78 -4.81 -19.30 -9.84
N ASN A 79 -5.85 -19.90 -9.25
CA ASN A 79 -7.06 -20.33 -9.97
C ASN A 79 -7.84 -19.14 -10.54
N GLN A 80 -7.77 -17.98 -9.89
CA GLN A 80 -8.33 -16.73 -10.43
C GLN A 80 -7.42 -16.03 -11.45
N GLY A 81 -6.26 -16.59 -11.79
CA GLY A 81 -5.32 -16.01 -12.74
C GLY A 81 -4.75 -14.66 -12.31
N ARG A 82 -4.64 -14.43 -10.99
CA ARG A 82 -4.14 -13.18 -10.38
C ARG A 82 -2.67 -13.24 -9.97
N ILE A 83 -2.01 -14.39 -10.02
CA ILE A 83 -0.53 -14.46 -9.91
C ILE A 83 0.06 -14.08 -11.27
N THR A 84 0.12 -12.79 -11.56
CA THR A 84 0.50 -12.24 -12.87
C THR A 84 1.05 -10.83 -12.72
N LEU A 85 2.11 -10.51 -13.45
CA LEU A 85 2.68 -9.15 -13.46
C LEU A 85 1.91 -8.17 -14.35
N ASN A 86 0.73 -8.56 -14.87
CA ASN A 86 -0.12 -7.64 -15.61
C ASN A 86 -0.84 -6.69 -14.64
N PRO A 87 -0.48 -5.39 -14.57
CA PRO A 87 -1.04 -4.45 -13.60
C PRO A 87 -2.55 -4.25 -13.77
N ILE A 88 -3.08 -4.41 -14.98
CA ILE A 88 -4.52 -4.26 -15.28
C ILE A 88 -5.37 -5.21 -14.43
N LYS A 89 -4.82 -6.39 -14.07
CA LYS A 89 -5.52 -7.39 -13.26
C LYS A 89 -5.55 -7.07 -11.76
N HIS A 90 -4.74 -6.11 -11.31
CA HIS A 90 -4.56 -5.71 -9.91
C HIS A 90 -5.10 -4.31 -9.60
N ILE A 91 -5.38 -3.52 -10.64
CA ILE A 91 -6.01 -2.22 -10.48
C ILE A 91 -7.48 -2.39 -10.09
N ASP A 92 -7.87 -1.80 -8.95
CA ASP A 92 -9.27 -1.58 -8.61
C ASP A 92 -9.64 -0.14 -8.92
N ILE A 93 -10.60 0.10 -9.80
CA ILE A 93 -11.04 1.47 -10.17
C ILE A 93 -11.56 2.22 -8.93
N THR A 94 -12.16 1.52 -7.97
CA THR A 94 -12.63 2.11 -6.71
C THR A 94 -11.51 2.32 -5.68
N GLY A 95 -10.48 1.47 -5.71
CA GLY A 95 -9.28 1.61 -4.88
C GLY A 95 -8.32 2.70 -5.40
N LEU A 96 -8.37 2.98 -6.70
CA LEU A 96 -7.64 4.06 -7.36
C LEU A 96 -8.15 5.46 -6.97
N LEU A 97 -9.33 5.53 -6.33
CA LEU A 97 -9.95 6.77 -5.90
C LEU A 97 -9.13 7.42 -4.76
N LEU A 98 -8.63 6.65 -3.79
CA LEU A 98 -7.78 7.16 -2.70
C LEU A 98 -6.42 7.76 -3.16
N PRO A 99 -5.61 7.08 -3.99
CA PRO A 99 -4.36 7.64 -4.49
C PRO A 99 -4.59 8.85 -5.38
N VAL A 100 -5.67 8.86 -6.19
CA VAL A 100 -6.05 10.03 -6.99
C VAL A 100 -6.50 11.19 -6.11
N LEU A 101 -7.23 10.93 -5.02
CA LEU A 101 -7.61 11.96 -4.05
C LEU A 101 -6.43 12.53 -3.28
N LEU A 102 -5.46 11.70 -2.89
CA LEU A 102 -4.21 12.16 -2.25
C LEU A 102 -3.38 13.03 -3.20
N LEU A 103 -3.35 12.66 -4.48
CA LEU A 103 -2.74 13.47 -5.52
C LEU A 103 -3.43 14.82 -5.68
N LEU A 104 -4.77 14.81 -5.79
CA LEU A 104 -5.58 16.03 -5.86
C LEU A 104 -5.53 16.84 -4.55
N SER A 105 -5.19 16.22 -3.42
CA SER A 105 -5.05 16.91 -2.14
C SER A 105 -3.68 17.60 -1.97
N GLY A 106 -2.79 17.54 -2.97
CA GLY A 106 -1.43 18.06 -2.90
C GLY A 106 -0.43 17.19 -2.12
N ALA A 107 -0.80 15.95 -1.80
CA ALA A 107 0.15 15.02 -1.17
C ALA A 107 1.23 14.63 -2.19
N LYS A 108 2.50 14.90 -1.86
CA LYS A 108 3.66 14.54 -2.70
C LYS A 108 3.93 13.03 -2.79
N PHE A 109 3.08 12.20 -2.18
CA PHE A 109 3.21 10.76 -2.17
C PHE A 109 1.87 10.09 -2.50
N ILE A 110 1.94 9.03 -3.30
CA ILE A 110 0.79 8.26 -3.76
C ILE A 110 0.72 7.00 -2.90
N ILE A 111 -0.25 6.94 -1.98
CA ILE A 111 -0.61 5.71 -1.28
C ILE A 111 -1.93 5.23 -1.86
N GLY A 112 -1.86 4.18 -2.66
CA GLY A 112 -3.00 3.64 -3.38
C GLY A 112 -3.55 2.35 -2.81
N TRP A 113 -4.87 2.18 -2.92
CA TRP A 113 -5.54 0.92 -2.62
C TRP A 113 -5.65 0.09 -3.90
N ALA A 114 -4.97 -1.05 -3.93
CA ALA A 114 -5.07 -2.03 -5.01
C ALA A 114 -6.27 -2.96 -4.81
N LYS A 115 -6.65 -3.72 -5.85
CA LYS A 115 -7.48 -4.90 -5.62
C LYS A 115 -6.58 -5.97 -5.02
N PRO A 116 -6.68 -6.30 -3.72
CA PRO A 116 -5.74 -7.25 -3.14
C PRO A 116 -5.90 -8.63 -3.80
N VAL A 117 -4.77 -9.32 -3.94
CA VAL A 117 -4.78 -10.71 -4.39
C VAL A 117 -5.51 -11.56 -3.34
N PRO A 118 -6.50 -12.37 -3.74
CA PRO A 118 -7.34 -13.09 -2.79
C PRO A 118 -6.50 -14.20 -2.15
N VAL A 119 -6.27 -14.07 -0.85
CA VAL A 119 -5.63 -15.09 -0.04
C VAL A 119 -6.66 -15.69 0.91
N ASN A 120 -6.82 -17.01 0.84
CA ASN A 120 -7.60 -17.78 1.79
C ASN A 120 -6.69 -18.28 2.92
N PHE A 121 -6.60 -17.51 4.00
CA PHE A 121 -5.76 -17.83 5.16
C PHE A 121 -6.16 -19.13 5.89
N TYR A 122 -7.35 -19.67 5.65
CA TYR A 122 -7.77 -20.98 6.18
C TYR A 122 -7.11 -22.16 5.48
N ARG A 123 -6.61 -21.99 4.25
CA ARG A 123 -5.97 -23.05 3.46
C ARG A 123 -4.47 -23.17 3.70
N LEU A 124 -3.85 -22.17 4.33
CA LEU A 124 -2.40 -22.12 4.53
C LEU A 124 -1.92 -23.20 5.51
N LYS A 125 -0.83 -23.91 5.15
CA LYS A 125 -0.23 -24.98 5.96
C LYS A 125 1.30 -24.85 6.01
N PRO A 126 1.93 -24.74 7.20
CA PRO A 126 1.33 -24.54 8.53
C PRO A 126 0.66 -23.17 8.65
N GLN A 127 -0.49 -23.07 9.30
CA GLN A 127 -1.35 -21.89 9.19
C GLN A 127 -0.72 -20.60 9.74
N ARG A 128 -0.07 -20.64 10.91
CA ARG A 128 0.57 -19.46 11.50
C ARG A 128 1.77 -18.99 10.68
N LEU A 129 2.61 -19.94 10.28
CA LEU A 129 3.82 -19.65 9.51
C LEU A 129 3.46 -19.17 8.10
N GLY A 130 2.46 -19.79 7.47
CA GLY A 130 1.94 -19.35 6.18
C GLY A 130 1.35 -17.93 6.26
N LEU A 131 0.55 -17.62 7.29
CA LEU A 131 0.03 -16.26 7.48
C LEU A 131 1.16 -15.23 7.62
N PHE A 132 2.17 -15.53 8.45
CA PHE A 132 3.34 -14.68 8.63
C PHE A 132 4.12 -14.47 7.33
N CYS A 133 4.45 -15.57 6.63
CA CYS A 133 5.22 -15.53 5.40
C CYS A 133 4.47 -14.80 4.29
N VAL A 134 3.15 -15.00 4.18
CA VAL A 134 2.33 -14.24 3.24
C VAL A 134 2.37 -12.76 3.59
N ALA A 135 2.12 -12.37 4.84
CA ALA A 135 2.11 -10.96 5.23
C ALA A 135 3.46 -10.26 4.96
N ILE A 136 4.59 -10.94 5.19
CA ILE A 136 5.92 -10.37 4.92
C ILE A 136 6.30 -10.36 3.43
N ALA A 137 5.68 -11.19 2.59
CA ALA A 137 6.08 -11.39 1.20
C ALA A 137 6.11 -10.07 0.40
N GLY A 138 5.03 -9.28 0.48
CA GLY A 138 4.94 -8.00 -0.20
C GLY A 138 5.97 -6.99 0.31
N ILE A 139 6.14 -6.89 1.63
CA ILE A 139 7.14 -6.00 2.26
C ILE A 139 8.55 -6.36 1.78
N VAL A 140 8.91 -7.64 1.78
CA VAL A 140 10.23 -8.11 1.35
C VAL A 140 10.49 -7.82 -0.11
N VAL A 141 9.52 -8.05 -1.00
CA VAL A 141 9.66 -7.73 -2.42
C VAL A 141 9.88 -6.24 -2.64
N ASN A 142 9.18 -5.38 -1.90
CA ASN A 142 9.38 -3.95 -1.98
C ASN A 142 10.75 -3.52 -1.45
N LEU A 143 11.22 -4.09 -0.33
CA LEU A 143 12.57 -3.83 0.16
C LEU A 143 13.64 -4.28 -0.86
N ILE A 144 13.47 -5.45 -1.50
CA ILE A 144 14.38 -5.92 -2.55
C ILE A 144 14.40 -4.95 -3.74
N MET A 145 13.22 -4.48 -4.19
CA MET A 145 13.10 -3.50 -5.26
C MET A 145 13.72 -2.14 -4.90
N ALA A 146 13.56 -1.68 -3.66
CA ALA A 146 14.26 -0.50 -3.19
C ALA A 146 15.77 -0.71 -3.18
N THR A 147 16.26 -1.79 -2.59
CA THR A 147 17.70 -2.07 -2.54
C THR A 147 18.32 -2.18 -3.93
N SER A 148 17.62 -2.79 -4.90
CA SER A 148 18.13 -2.88 -6.29
C SER A 148 18.25 -1.51 -6.95
N ALA A 149 17.28 -0.61 -6.75
CA ALA A 149 17.38 0.77 -7.22
C ALA A 149 18.51 1.55 -6.55
N LEU A 150 18.71 1.38 -5.24
CA LEU A 150 19.83 2.01 -4.53
C LEU A 150 21.19 1.56 -5.09
N ILE A 151 21.35 0.25 -5.32
CA ILE A 151 22.56 -0.32 -5.92
C ILE A 151 22.76 0.24 -7.33
N PHE A 152 21.68 0.35 -8.12
CA PHE A 152 21.73 0.95 -9.45
C PHE A 152 22.20 2.41 -9.40
N ILE A 153 21.56 3.25 -8.57
CA ILE A 153 21.91 4.67 -8.44
C ILE A 153 23.38 4.83 -7.99
N LYS A 154 23.86 4.00 -7.05
CA LYS A 154 25.22 4.10 -6.50
C LYS A 154 26.33 3.66 -7.45
N ASN A 155 26.06 2.71 -8.35
CA ASN A 155 27.07 2.15 -9.25
C ASN A 155 27.11 2.87 -10.60
N PHE A 156 26.00 3.48 -11.02
CA PHE A 156 25.89 4.15 -12.29
C PHE A 156 25.85 5.68 -12.12
N ASN A 157 26.96 6.26 -11.64
CA ASN A 157 27.12 7.70 -11.41
C ASN A 157 26.91 8.58 -12.66
N SER A 158 26.94 7.99 -13.87
CA SER A 158 26.72 8.69 -15.13
C SER A 158 25.25 8.77 -15.54
N VAL A 159 24.33 8.14 -14.79
CA VAL A 159 22.90 8.17 -15.08
C VAL A 159 22.35 9.52 -14.64
N SER A 160 21.80 10.27 -15.60
CA SER A 160 21.22 11.60 -15.38
C SER A 160 19.85 11.72 -16.05
N GLY A 161 19.13 12.79 -15.71
CA GLY A 161 17.82 13.10 -16.30
C GLY A 161 16.75 12.06 -15.93
N LEU A 162 15.91 11.70 -16.89
CA LEU A 162 14.72 10.88 -16.67
C LEU A 162 15.02 9.52 -16.02
N ALA A 163 16.11 8.85 -16.44
CA ALA A 163 16.47 7.54 -15.89
C ALA A 163 16.84 7.61 -14.39
N LEU A 164 17.52 8.68 -13.97
CA LEU A 164 17.83 8.92 -12.57
C LEU A 164 16.55 9.19 -11.77
N ASN A 165 15.66 10.04 -12.29
CA ASN A 165 14.39 10.36 -11.63
C ASN A 165 13.53 9.10 -11.44
N VAL A 166 13.41 8.27 -12.47
CA VAL A 166 12.67 6.99 -12.37
C VAL A 166 13.29 6.09 -11.31
N ALA A 167 14.62 5.98 -11.25
CA ALA A 167 15.29 5.15 -10.24
C ALA A 167 15.07 5.69 -8.81
N ILE A 168 15.13 7.01 -8.62
CA ILE A 168 14.86 7.66 -7.33
C ILE A 168 13.40 7.43 -6.89
N TYR A 169 12.43 7.67 -7.78
CA TYR A 169 11.02 7.39 -7.47
C TYR A 169 10.78 5.91 -7.20
N PHE A 170 11.42 5.01 -7.96
CA PHE A 170 11.34 3.58 -7.72
C PHE A 170 11.90 3.19 -6.34
N TYR A 171 13.01 3.79 -5.92
CA TYR A 171 13.55 3.61 -4.58
C TYR A 171 12.58 4.10 -3.49
N ILE A 172 12.17 5.36 -3.56
CA ILE A 172 11.36 6.01 -2.53
C ILE A 172 10.00 5.34 -2.40
N ILE A 173 9.33 5.03 -3.52
CA ILE A 173 7.99 4.44 -3.50
C ILE A 173 8.01 3.01 -2.94
N ASN A 174 9.02 2.22 -3.28
CA ASN A 174 9.15 0.87 -2.74
C ASN A 174 9.43 0.89 -1.23
N LEU A 175 10.28 1.80 -0.74
CA LEU A 175 10.47 1.99 0.70
C LEU A 175 9.18 2.46 1.39
N ALA A 176 8.51 3.45 0.80
CA ALA A 176 7.25 3.98 1.32
C ALA A 176 6.21 2.87 1.44
N LEU A 177 6.03 2.06 0.40
CA LEU A 177 5.11 0.92 0.42
C LEU A 177 5.51 -0.13 1.46
N ALA A 178 6.81 -0.42 1.63
CA ALA A 178 7.29 -1.38 2.62
C ALA A 178 7.02 -0.89 4.05
N PHE A 179 7.39 0.35 4.39
CA PHE A 179 7.20 0.90 5.72
C PHE A 179 5.72 1.17 6.05
N PHE A 180 4.94 1.62 5.08
CA PHE A 180 3.51 1.79 5.26
C PHE A 180 2.83 0.45 5.57
N ASN A 181 3.19 -0.61 4.84
CA ASN A 181 2.66 -1.95 5.13
C ASN A 181 3.24 -2.58 6.40
N LEU A 182 4.29 -2.04 7.01
CA LEU A 182 4.77 -2.46 8.33
C LEU A 182 3.97 -1.89 9.50
N ILE A 183 3.09 -0.91 9.26
CA ILE A 183 2.26 -0.30 10.31
C ILE A 183 1.40 -1.39 10.98
N PRO A 184 1.39 -1.47 12.32
CA PRO A 184 0.77 -2.56 13.08
C PRO A 184 -0.76 -2.42 13.19
N VAL A 185 -1.44 -2.32 12.06
CA VAL A 185 -2.90 -2.10 11.98
C VAL A 185 -3.44 -2.96 10.84
N THR A 186 -4.41 -3.84 11.11
CA THR A 186 -5.17 -4.49 10.03
C THR A 186 -6.04 -3.42 9.34
N PRO A 187 -6.14 -3.38 8.00
CA PRO A 187 -5.85 -4.46 7.03
C PRO A 187 -4.39 -4.59 6.54
N LEU A 188 -3.49 -3.69 6.95
CA LEU A 188 -2.09 -3.68 6.50
C LEU A 188 -1.34 -4.93 6.98
N ASP A 189 -0.26 -5.27 6.27
CA ASP A 189 0.50 -6.49 6.52
C ASP A 189 1.12 -6.55 7.92
N GLY A 190 1.59 -5.42 8.45
CA GLY A 190 2.20 -5.29 9.78
C GLY A 190 1.25 -5.76 10.88
N GLY A 191 -0.04 -5.45 10.74
CA GLY A 191 -1.07 -5.98 11.63
C GLY A 191 -1.20 -7.50 11.54
N ARG A 192 -1.12 -8.07 10.33
CA ARG A 192 -1.17 -9.54 10.11
C ARG A 192 0.09 -10.24 10.62
N ILE A 193 1.25 -9.59 10.52
CA ILE A 193 2.51 -10.07 11.10
C ILE A 193 2.36 -10.23 12.60
N ILE A 194 1.92 -9.16 13.29
CA ILE A 194 1.69 -9.20 14.74
C ILE A 194 0.63 -10.24 15.08
N TYR A 195 -0.48 -10.26 14.34
CA TYR A 195 -1.54 -11.26 14.53
C TYR A 195 -1.00 -12.70 14.49
N SER A 196 -0.17 -13.02 13.50
CA SER A 196 0.38 -14.36 13.27
C SER A 196 1.31 -14.82 14.39
N LEU A 197 2.16 -13.91 14.90
CA LEU A 197 3.13 -14.18 15.96
C LEU A 197 2.51 -14.13 17.37
N SER A 198 1.39 -13.44 17.52
CA SER A 198 0.81 -13.17 18.82
C SER A 198 -0.01 -14.31 19.43
N GLY A 199 -0.19 -14.26 20.75
CA GLY A 199 -1.07 -15.16 21.50
C GLY A 199 -2.55 -14.77 21.44
N ASN A 200 -3.41 -15.61 22.04
CA ASN A 200 -4.87 -15.49 21.91
C ASN A 200 -5.44 -14.12 22.30
N LYS A 201 -4.89 -13.46 23.33
CA LYS A 201 -5.39 -12.15 23.79
C LYS A 201 -5.22 -11.05 22.73
N ILE A 202 -4.06 -11.00 22.09
CA ILE A 202 -3.76 -10.00 21.05
C ILE A 202 -4.59 -10.30 19.81
N ARG A 203 -4.75 -11.57 19.43
CA ARG A 203 -5.62 -11.96 18.30
C ARG A 203 -7.06 -11.52 18.50
N GLN A 204 -7.62 -11.78 19.68
CA GLN A 204 -8.98 -11.31 20.02
C GLN A 204 -9.11 -9.79 19.96
N PHE A 205 -8.06 -9.04 20.31
CA PHE A 205 -8.05 -7.60 20.13
C PHE A 205 -8.05 -7.22 18.64
N TYR A 206 -7.20 -7.85 17.84
CA TYR A 206 -7.14 -7.64 16.39
C TYR A 206 -8.46 -8.01 15.68
N ASP A 207 -9.09 -9.13 16.04
CA ASP A 207 -10.39 -9.55 15.51
C ASP A 207 -11.50 -8.51 15.80
N LYS A 208 -11.39 -7.79 16.94
CA LYS A 208 -12.33 -6.73 17.32
C LYS A 208 -12.11 -5.43 16.53
N ILE A 209 -10.86 -5.09 16.21
CA ILE A 209 -10.53 -3.86 15.48
C ILE A 209 -10.57 -4.02 13.96
N GLU A 210 -10.44 -5.24 13.43
CA GLU A 210 -10.43 -5.53 11.99
C GLU A 210 -11.60 -4.89 11.22
N PRO A 211 -12.87 -4.89 11.71
CA PRO A 211 -13.98 -4.23 11.03
C PRO A 211 -13.88 -2.70 10.97
N TYR A 212 -12.98 -2.10 11.73
CA TYR A 212 -12.68 -0.66 11.74
C TYR A 212 -11.34 -0.35 11.08
N GLY A 213 -10.58 -1.36 10.67
CA GLY A 213 -9.21 -1.22 10.18
C GLY A 213 -9.05 -0.20 9.05
N ILE A 214 -9.94 -0.26 8.05
CA ILE A 214 -9.96 0.72 6.94
C ILE A 214 -10.15 2.14 7.48
N LEU A 215 -11.11 2.34 8.39
CA LEU A 215 -11.37 3.66 8.98
C LEU A 215 -10.16 4.17 9.79
N ILE A 216 -9.49 3.29 10.53
CA ILE A 216 -8.29 3.61 11.30
C ILE A 216 -7.17 4.08 10.35
N VAL A 217 -6.92 3.35 9.26
CA VAL A 217 -5.92 3.73 8.25
C VAL A 217 -6.26 5.08 7.64
N PHE A 218 -7.52 5.32 7.24
CA PHE A 218 -7.95 6.60 6.69
C PHE A 218 -7.76 7.77 7.67
N LEU A 219 -8.18 7.62 8.92
CA LEU A 219 -8.01 8.65 9.95
C LEU A 219 -6.54 8.90 10.28
N MET A 220 -5.72 7.85 10.30
CA MET A 220 -4.27 7.96 10.49
C MET A 220 -3.62 8.73 9.34
N VAL A 221 -4.00 8.44 8.09
CA VAL A 221 -3.51 9.16 6.91
C VAL A 221 -3.95 10.63 6.93
N TYR A 222 -5.22 10.88 7.22
CA TYR A 222 -5.79 12.23 7.28
C TYR A 222 -5.20 13.08 8.40
N SER A 223 -5.05 12.52 9.60
CA SER A 223 -4.51 13.25 10.76
C SER A 223 -3.02 13.58 10.66
N GLY A 224 -2.29 12.92 9.75
CA GLY A 224 -0.86 13.13 9.58
C GLY A 224 0.01 12.64 10.75
N VAL A 225 -0.55 11.93 11.74
CA VAL A 225 0.20 11.45 12.93
C VAL A 225 1.39 10.56 12.54
N HIS A 226 1.25 9.83 11.45
CA HIS A 226 2.29 8.97 10.90
C HIS A 226 3.41 9.75 10.19
N LEU A 227 3.18 11.01 9.79
CA LEU A 227 4.07 11.76 8.91
C LEU A 227 5.45 12.02 9.53
N GLY A 228 5.53 12.36 10.82
CA GLY A 228 6.83 12.63 11.46
C GLY A 228 7.77 11.43 11.41
N ILE A 229 7.32 10.29 11.96
CA ILE A 229 8.10 9.04 11.96
C ILE A 229 8.40 8.58 10.53
N PHE A 230 7.42 8.69 9.63
CA PHE A 230 7.60 8.28 8.24
C PHE A 230 8.59 9.17 7.49
N GLN A 231 8.58 10.48 7.74
CA GLN A 231 9.54 11.44 7.19
C GLN A 231 10.94 11.21 7.74
N ASP A 232 11.09 10.93 9.04
CA ASP A 232 12.39 10.62 9.65
C ASP A 232 13.00 9.36 9.05
N ILE A 233 12.18 8.31 8.88
CA ILE A 233 12.62 7.07 8.23
C ILE A 233 13.00 7.35 6.77
N LEU A 234 12.12 7.99 6.00
CA LEU A 234 12.40 8.26 4.58
C LEU A 234 13.62 9.17 4.40
N SER A 235 13.78 10.21 5.21
CA SER A 235 14.94 11.11 5.13
C SER A 235 16.24 10.37 5.44
N PHE A 236 16.24 9.46 6.43
CA PHE A 236 17.38 8.57 6.67
C PHE A 236 17.72 7.74 5.43
N PHE A 237 16.73 7.10 4.79
CA PHE A 237 17.00 6.29 3.60
C PHE A 237 17.37 7.11 2.36
N ILE A 238 16.78 8.30 2.19
CA ILE A 238 17.16 9.23 1.13
C ILE A 238 18.60 9.69 1.32
N SER A 239 19.05 9.93 2.56
CA SER A 239 20.44 10.26 2.85
C SER A 239 21.42 9.16 2.38
N LEU A 240 20.97 7.90 2.27
CA LEU A 240 21.80 6.81 1.76
C LEU A 240 22.02 6.89 0.24
N ILE A 241 21.15 7.57 -0.51
CA ILE A 241 21.37 7.85 -1.94
C ILE A 241 22.53 8.83 -2.09
N ASP A 242 22.58 9.82 -1.20
CA ASP A 242 23.48 10.93 -1.32
C ASP A 242 24.90 10.54 -0.92
N LYS A 243 25.78 10.40 -1.92
CA LYS A 243 27.21 10.15 -1.67
C LYS A 243 27.93 11.39 -1.13
N ASN A 244 27.39 12.61 -1.31
CA ASN A 244 28.12 13.87 -1.09
C ASN A 244 27.29 15.08 -0.58
N GLY A 245 26.00 14.93 -0.24
CA GLY A 245 25.16 16.03 0.24
C GLY A 245 24.57 16.94 -0.85
N ILE A 246 24.35 16.42 -2.07
CA ILE A 246 23.94 17.22 -3.25
C ILE A 246 22.47 17.00 -3.65
N ILE A 247 21.77 16.00 -3.12
CA ILE A 247 20.35 15.77 -3.46
C ILE A 247 19.50 16.03 -2.23
N LEU A 248 19.34 17.32 -1.91
CA LEU A 248 18.27 17.79 -1.03
C LEU A 248 17.08 18.20 -1.90
N PHE A 249 15.98 17.47 -1.77
CA PHE A 249 14.65 17.96 -2.11
C PHE A 249 14.16 18.93 -1.03
#